data_AF-A0A1V4MWU1-F1
#
_entry.id   AF-A0A1V4MWU1-F1
#
_cell.length_a   1.000
_cell.length_b   1.000
_cell.length_c   1.000
_cell.angle_alpha   90.00
_cell.angle_beta   90.00
_cell.angle_gamma   90.00
#
_symmetry.space_group_name_H-M   'P 1'
#
loop_
_entity.id
_entity.type
_entity.pdbx_description
1 polymer ?
#
loop_
_entity_poly.entity_id
_entity_poly.type
_entity_poly.pdbx_seq_one_letter_code
_entity_poly.pdbx_strand_id
1 'polypeptide(L)'
;MRRRQGRHRGRPAGGPRHDDTRPGYPLTMTSSGEWVRVITITTDHAAESRLVSMGINPGALLHVISSSSRGPIVVARDETRFGIDRKTAWHVRVVPASPDAAHRAYPMLCDDNCRGCSYRTEMMRAEYGESVTLDGLKPGETGRVIAVRGRERTVERLMKMGFVKDSPVTMVGRIRERNTTEVEVDGSRIEVEGWDALHVILEVRR
;
A
#
# COMPACT_ATOMS: atom_id res chain seq x y z
N MET A 1 -40.87 36.93 30.35
CA MET A 1 -39.39 36.88 30.41
C MET A 1 -38.94 35.48 30.83
N ARG A 2 -38.28 34.73 29.96
CA ARG A 2 -37.10 33.83 30.20
C ARG A 2 -36.90 32.93 28.98
N ARG A 3 -35.73 33.09 28.36
CA ARG A 3 -35.34 32.62 27.03
C ARG A 3 -34.87 31.16 27.08
N ARG A 4 -35.25 30.39 26.05
CA ARG A 4 -34.64 29.10 25.68
C ARG A 4 -33.17 29.33 25.28
N GLN A 5 -32.23 28.68 25.97
CA GLN A 5 -30.84 28.57 25.51
C GLN A 5 -30.70 27.32 24.63
N GLY A 6 -30.76 27.51 23.31
CA GLY A 6 -30.24 26.53 22.36
C GLY A 6 -28.72 26.62 22.33
N ARG A 7 -28.02 25.54 22.66
CA ARG A 7 -26.57 25.46 22.53
C ARG A 7 -26.21 25.30 21.04
N HIS A 8 -25.88 26.41 20.40
CA HIS A 8 -25.01 26.42 19.21
C HIS A 8 -23.62 25.95 19.63
N ARG A 9 -23.23 24.72 19.25
CA ARG A 9 -21.81 24.35 19.17
C ARG A 9 -21.37 24.61 17.73
N GLY A 10 -20.75 25.79 17.53
CA GLY A 10 -20.02 26.10 16.33
C GLY A 10 -18.90 25.09 16.13
N ARG A 11 -18.90 24.44 14.96
CA ARG A 11 -17.82 23.62 14.45
C ARG A 11 -16.65 24.57 14.13
N PRO A 12 -15.43 24.37 14.66
CA PRO A 12 -14.32 25.25 14.32
C PRO A 12 -13.97 25.07 12.84
N ALA A 13 -13.72 26.21 12.20
CA ALA A 13 -13.36 26.35 10.81
C ALA A 13 -11.89 25.98 10.56
N GLY A 14 -11.64 25.35 9.41
CA GLY A 14 -10.44 25.56 8.60
C GLY A 14 -9.11 25.08 9.17
N GLY A 15 -8.87 23.76 9.15
CA GLY A 15 -7.50 23.27 8.90
C GLY A 15 -7.10 23.54 7.45
N PRO A 16 -5.81 23.72 7.14
CA PRO A 16 -5.36 24.03 5.78
C PRO A 16 -5.83 22.91 4.84
N ARG A 17 -6.69 23.26 3.88
CA ARG A 17 -7.02 22.38 2.76
C ARG A 17 -5.77 22.32 1.90
N HIS A 18 -5.08 21.19 1.97
CA HIS A 18 -3.90 20.94 1.15
C HIS A 18 -4.25 21.07 -0.34
N ASP A 19 -3.34 21.75 -1.00
CA ASP A 19 -3.40 22.32 -2.34
C ASP A 19 -3.65 21.31 -3.47
N ASP A 20 -4.29 21.81 -4.52
CA ASP A 20 -4.98 21.14 -5.61
C ASP A 20 -4.02 20.89 -6.80
N THR A 21 -2.95 20.10 -6.59
CA THR A 21 -1.86 20.00 -7.60
C THR A 21 -1.20 18.60 -7.61
N ARG A 22 -1.70 17.50 -8.20
CA ARG A 22 -2.58 17.25 -9.36
C ARG A 22 -3.39 15.96 -9.09
N PRO A 23 -4.72 15.95 -9.23
CA PRO A 23 -5.51 14.73 -9.01
C PRO A 23 -5.43 13.86 -10.27
N GLY A 24 -4.63 12.79 -10.28
CA GLY A 24 -4.56 11.86 -11.43
C GLY A 24 -5.93 11.36 -11.89
N TYR A 25 -6.12 10.98 -13.15
CA TYR A 25 -7.42 10.65 -13.73
C TYR A 25 -7.79 9.16 -13.58
N PRO A 26 -9.08 8.76 -13.65
CA PRO A 26 -9.47 7.36 -13.66
C PRO A 26 -8.82 6.57 -14.80
N LEU A 27 -8.41 5.32 -14.55
CA LEU A 27 -7.81 4.44 -15.55
C LEU A 27 -8.71 4.27 -16.79
N THR A 28 -10.02 4.39 -16.65
CA THR A 28 -11.01 4.39 -17.74
C THR A 28 -10.88 5.52 -18.75
N MET A 29 -10.15 6.58 -18.44
CA MET A 29 -9.90 7.72 -19.34
C MET A 29 -8.60 7.58 -20.13
N THR A 30 -7.84 6.51 -19.90
CA THR A 30 -6.54 6.29 -20.54
C THR A 30 -6.71 5.78 -21.97
N SER A 31 -5.80 6.16 -22.86
CA SER A 31 -5.78 5.69 -24.25
C SER A 31 -5.00 4.37 -24.38
N SER A 32 -5.38 3.54 -25.35
CA SER A 32 -4.59 2.36 -25.73
C SER A 32 -3.18 2.78 -26.15
N GLY A 33 -2.17 2.04 -25.70
CA GLY A 33 -0.74 2.31 -25.93
C GLY A 33 -0.09 3.23 -24.89
N GLU A 34 -0.86 3.84 -23.98
CA GLU A 34 -0.28 4.73 -22.98
C GLU A 34 0.35 3.97 -21.81
N TRP A 35 1.43 4.55 -21.27
CA TRP A 35 2.00 4.15 -20.01
C TRP A 35 1.48 5.06 -18.90
N VAL A 36 1.00 4.45 -17.82
CA VAL A 36 0.45 5.17 -16.68
C VAL A 36 0.94 4.60 -15.38
N ARG A 37 0.97 5.43 -14.36
CA ARG A 37 1.30 5.03 -12.99
C ARG A 37 0.08 5.15 -12.10
N VAL A 38 -0.22 4.09 -11.36
CA VAL A 38 -1.30 4.11 -10.36
C VAL A 38 -0.90 5.03 -9.21
N ILE A 39 -1.79 5.94 -8.84
CA ILE A 39 -1.60 6.84 -7.70
C ILE A 39 -2.41 6.40 -6.49
N THR A 40 -3.64 5.93 -6.70
CA THR A 40 -4.52 5.48 -5.61
C THR A 40 -5.62 4.56 -6.13
N ILE A 41 -6.14 3.74 -5.24
CA ILE A 41 -7.23 2.79 -5.47
C ILE A 41 -8.31 3.07 -4.43
N THR A 42 -9.52 3.41 -4.88
CA THR A 42 -10.62 3.86 -4.00
C THR A 42 -11.83 2.91 -4.05
N THR A 43 -11.60 1.61 -4.23
CA THR A 43 -12.65 0.58 -4.33
C THR A 43 -12.95 -0.05 -2.96
N ASP A 44 -13.95 -0.95 -2.90
CA ASP A 44 -14.14 -1.84 -1.76
C ASP A 44 -12.96 -2.83 -1.59
N HIS A 45 -12.92 -3.47 -0.41
CA HIS A 45 -11.82 -4.36 -0.01
C HIS A 45 -11.67 -5.59 -0.91
N ALA A 46 -12.77 -6.14 -1.44
CA ALA A 46 -12.72 -7.35 -2.26
C ALA A 46 -12.08 -7.06 -3.63
N ALA A 47 -12.50 -5.97 -4.26
CA ALA A 47 -11.93 -5.54 -5.54
C ALA A 47 -10.52 -4.94 -5.38
N GLU A 48 -10.23 -4.26 -4.26
CA GLU A 48 -8.86 -3.82 -3.93
C GLU A 48 -7.91 -5.01 -3.79
N SER A 49 -8.27 -6.02 -3.00
CA SER A 49 -7.47 -7.25 -2.81
C SER A 49 -7.19 -7.96 -4.15
N ARG A 50 -8.19 -7.99 -5.05
CA ARG A 50 -8.03 -8.54 -6.40
C ARG A 50 -7.06 -7.72 -7.26
N LEU A 51 -7.14 -6.40 -7.24
CA LEU A 51 -6.19 -5.54 -7.99
C LEU A 51 -4.76 -5.74 -7.47
N VAL A 52 -4.61 -5.78 -6.15
CA VAL A 52 -3.34 -5.99 -5.47
C VAL A 52 -2.74 -7.36 -5.82
N SER A 53 -3.53 -8.44 -5.84
CA SER A 53 -3.02 -9.77 -6.20
C SER A 53 -2.58 -9.88 -7.67
N MET A 54 -3.06 -8.98 -8.53
CA MET A 54 -2.59 -8.81 -9.92
C MET A 54 -1.35 -7.89 -10.02
N GLY A 55 -0.82 -7.38 -8.90
CA GLY A 55 0.28 -6.41 -8.89
C GLY A 55 -0.13 -5.01 -9.33
N ILE A 56 -1.43 -4.70 -9.31
CA ILE A 56 -1.99 -3.37 -9.57
C ILE A 56 -2.24 -2.70 -8.23
N ASN A 57 -1.24 -1.97 -7.76
CA ASN A 57 -1.22 -1.23 -6.50
C ASN A 57 -0.74 0.21 -6.74
N PRO A 58 -0.95 1.14 -5.79
CA PRO A 58 -0.32 2.46 -5.85
C PRO A 58 1.18 2.37 -6.14
N GLY A 59 1.65 3.15 -7.10
CA GLY A 59 3.02 3.12 -7.62
C GLY A 59 3.25 2.19 -8.81
N ALA A 60 2.34 1.24 -9.09
CA ALA A 60 2.46 0.32 -10.22
C ALA A 60 2.52 1.08 -11.54
N LEU A 61 3.48 0.70 -12.38
CA LEU A 61 3.56 1.13 -13.77
C LEU A 61 2.75 0.13 -14.62
N LEU A 62 1.82 0.66 -15.40
CA LEU A 62 0.94 -0.11 -16.26
C LEU A 62 1.10 0.37 -17.70
N HIS A 63 1.14 -0.58 -18.63
CA HIS A 63 0.97 -0.31 -20.05
C HIS A 63 -0.45 -0.64 -20.46
N VAL A 64 -1.20 0.35 -20.94
CA VAL A 64 -2.59 0.15 -21.36
C VAL A 64 -2.60 -0.49 -22.74
N ILE A 65 -2.90 -1.78 -22.80
CA ILE A 65 -2.95 -2.53 -24.06
C ILE A 65 -4.21 -2.17 -24.84
N SER A 66 -5.35 -2.08 -24.16
CA SER A 66 -6.60 -1.64 -24.77
C SER A 66 -7.52 -0.94 -23.78
N SER A 67 -8.17 0.14 -24.24
CA SER A 67 -9.15 0.90 -23.47
C SER A 67 -10.47 1.11 -24.21
N SER A 68 -10.93 0.09 -24.96
CA SER A 68 -12.16 0.14 -25.75
C SER A 68 -13.36 0.57 -24.90
N SER A 69 -14.28 1.37 -25.46
CA SER A 69 -15.48 1.88 -24.77
C SER A 69 -16.42 0.78 -24.28
N ARG A 70 -16.37 -0.40 -24.90
CA ARG A 70 -17.08 -1.62 -24.51
C ARG A 70 -16.08 -2.68 -24.08
N GLY A 71 -16.34 -3.34 -22.95
CA GLY A 71 -15.49 -4.39 -22.40
C GLY A 71 -14.50 -3.91 -21.32
N PRO A 72 -13.67 -4.83 -20.81
CA PRO A 72 -12.65 -4.52 -19.80
C PRO A 72 -11.51 -3.70 -20.40
N ILE A 73 -10.85 -2.92 -19.56
CA ILE A 73 -9.56 -2.29 -19.88
C ILE A 73 -8.49 -3.36 -19.71
N VAL A 74 -7.69 -3.58 -20.75
CA VAL A 74 -6.57 -4.52 -20.67
C VAL A 74 -5.30 -3.75 -20.37
N VAL A 75 -4.67 -4.05 -19.25
CA VAL A 75 -3.37 -3.49 -18.87
C VAL A 75 -2.32 -4.60 -18.79
N ALA A 76 -1.11 -4.28 -19.20
CA ALA A 76 0.06 -5.10 -18.94
C ALA A 76 0.81 -4.53 -17.73
N ARG A 77 1.20 -5.43 -16.83
CA ARG A 77 2.09 -5.17 -15.71
C ARG A 77 3.19 -6.22 -15.78
N ASP A 78 4.42 -5.78 -15.96
CA ASP A 78 5.55 -6.61 -16.37
C ASP A 78 5.18 -7.45 -17.62
N GLU A 79 5.28 -8.78 -17.53
CA GLU A 79 4.96 -9.70 -18.64
C GLU A 79 3.49 -10.17 -18.64
N THR A 80 2.72 -9.83 -17.61
CA THR A 80 1.36 -10.34 -17.44
C THR A 80 0.30 -9.31 -17.84
N ARG A 81 -0.75 -9.78 -18.53
CA ARG A 81 -1.89 -8.95 -18.97
C ARG A 81 -3.11 -9.24 -18.13
N PHE A 82 -3.79 -8.18 -17.70
CA PHE A 82 -4.98 -8.24 -16.87
C PHE A 82 -6.13 -7.47 -17.51
N GLY A 83 -7.30 -8.10 -17.58
CA GLY A 83 -8.55 -7.43 -17.90
C GLY A 83 -9.19 -6.89 -16.62
N ILE A 84 -9.39 -5.58 -16.55
CA ILE A 84 -10.05 -4.90 -15.44
C ILE A 84 -11.39 -4.39 -15.95
N ASP A 85 -12.48 -4.79 -15.29
CA ASP A 85 -13.80 -4.26 -15.63
C ASP A 85 -13.85 -2.74 -15.40
N ARG A 86 -14.69 -2.03 -16.17
CA ARG A 86 -14.73 -0.57 -16.10
C ARG A 86 -15.15 -0.04 -14.73
N LYS A 87 -16.00 -0.76 -14.00
CA LYS A 87 -16.47 -0.32 -12.67
C LYS A 87 -15.29 -0.31 -11.69
N THR A 88 -14.48 -1.35 -11.70
CA THR A 88 -13.25 -1.41 -10.90
C THR A 88 -12.23 -0.39 -11.38
N ALA A 89 -11.99 -0.31 -12.69
CA ALA A 89 -11.02 0.62 -13.27
C ALA A 89 -11.34 2.11 -13.02
N TRP A 90 -12.63 2.46 -12.89
CA TRP A 90 -13.04 3.82 -12.52
C TRP A 90 -12.48 4.28 -11.17
N HIS A 91 -12.24 3.34 -10.25
CA HIS A 91 -11.70 3.60 -8.91
C HIS A 91 -10.18 3.51 -8.83
N VAL A 92 -9.51 3.23 -9.96
CA VAL A 92 -8.04 3.24 -10.05
C VAL A 92 -7.64 4.58 -10.65
N ARG A 93 -7.05 5.46 -9.84
CA ARG A 93 -6.55 6.75 -10.33
C ARG A 93 -5.12 6.60 -10.80
N VAL A 94 -4.80 7.22 -11.92
CA VAL A 94 -3.50 7.13 -12.58
C VAL A 94 -2.98 8.49 -13.02
N VAL A 95 -1.68 8.57 -13.26
CA VAL A 95 -1.02 9.70 -13.93
C VAL A 95 -0.23 9.19 -15.13
N PRO A 96 0.00 10.01 -16.17
CA PRO A 96 0.85 9.62 -17.29
C PRO A 96 2.25 9.27 -16.81
N ALA A 97 2.87 8.27 -17.43
CA ALA A 97 4.22 7.84 -17.15
C ALA A 97 4.96 7.49 -18.46
N SER A 98 6.28 7.39 -18.39
CA SER A 98 7.08 6.79 -19.46
C SER A 98 7.37 5.32 -19.15
N PRO A 99 7.62 4.47 -20.16
CA PRO A 99 8.10 3.10 -19.95
C PRO A 99 9.38 3.06 -19.11
N ASP A 100 10.28 4.03 -19.30
CA ASP A 100 11.54 4.14 -18.56
C ASP A 100 11.35 4.52 -17.08
N ALA A 101 10.16 5.02 -16.72
CA ALA A 101 9.83 5.33 -15.34
C ALA A 101 9.77 4.07 -14.45
N ALA A 102 9.75 2.86 -15.03
CA ALA A 102 9.77 1.59 -14.29
C ALA A 102 10.90 1.51 -13.26
N HIS A 103 12.04 2.17 -13.55
CA HIS A 103 13.26 2.16 -12.74
C HIS A 103 13.47 3.43 -11.91
N ARG A 104 12.61 4.44 -12.05
CA ARG A 104 12.73 5.69 -11.27
C ARG A 104 12.05 5.49 -9.92
N ALA A 105 12.80 5.68 -8.84
CA ALA A 105 12.25 5.81 -7.50
C ALA A 105 11.18 6.92 -7.54
N TYR A 106 9.93 6.53 -7.33
CA TYR A 106 8.84 7.50 -7.26
C TYR A 106 8.97 8.20 -5.90
N PRO A 107 9.11 9.54 -5.86
CA PRO A 107 9.17 10.25 -4.59
C PRO A 107 7.87 10.01 -3.84
N MET A 108 8.05 9.55 -2.60
CA MET A 108 7.04 9.19 -1.61
C MET A 108 5.77 10.05 -1.69
N LEU A 109 4.67 9.46 -2.18
CA LEU A 109 3.31 9.95 -1.99
C LEU A 109 2.52 8.85 -1.29
N CYS A 110 2.98 8.46 -0.10
CA CYS A 110 2.10 7.82 0.87
C CYS A 110 1.59 8.95 1.77
N ASP A 111 0.45 9.54 1.44
CA ASP A 111 -0.30 10.35 2.40
C ASP A 111 -1.10 9.44 3.35
N ASP A 112 -1.68 10.00 4.41
CA ASP A 112 -2.47 9.26 5.41
C ASP A 112 -3.72 8.55 4.82
N ASN A 113 -4.05 8.80 3.54
CA ASN A 113 -5.12 8.15 2.80
C ASN A 113 -4.64 7.03 1.87
N CYS A 114 -3.33 6.77 1.78
CA CYS A 114 -2.80 5.73 0.90
C CYS A 114 -3.18 4.33 1.40
N ARG A 115 -4.04 3.64 0.63
CA ARG A 115 -4.53 2.32 0.98
C ARG A 115 -3.65 1.15 0.55
N GLY A 116 -2.62 1.40 -0.27
CA GLY A 116 -1.86 0.34 -0.93
C GLY A 116 -0.34 0.52 -0.99
N CYS A 117 0.31 1.18 -0.02
CA CYS A 117 1.78 1.23 0.07
C CYS A 117 2.41 -0.08 0.59
N SER A 118 1.88 -1.25 0.23
CA SER A 118 2.63 -2.51 0.24
C SER A 118 2.86 -2.95 -1.20
N TYR A 119 3.90 -3.74 -1.41
CA TYR A 119 4.27 -4.36 -2.69
C TYR A 119 5.13 -3.50 -3.63
N ARG A 120 6.41 -3.38 -3.26
CA ARG A 120 7.48 -3.87 -4.15
C ARG A 120 8.76 -4.21 -3.38
N THR A 121 9.17 -5.47 -3.46
CA THR A 121 10.46 -6.00 -3.01
C THR A 121 11.65 -5.29 -3.70
N GLU A 122 11.46 -4.82 -4.93
CA GLU A 122 12.49 -4.12 -5.71
C GLU A 122 12.68 -2.66 -5.26
N MET A 123 11.60 -1.99 -4.83
CA MET A 123 11.71 -0.68 -4.16
C MET A 123 12.36 -0.86 -2.79
N MET A 124 12.05 -1.94 -2.08
CA MET A 124 12.72 -2.25 -0.80
C MET A 124 14.22 -2.50 -0.98
N ARG A 125 14.64 -3.12 -2.09
CA ARG A 125 16.06 -3.36 -2.35
C ARG A 125 16.83 -2.07 -2.63
N ALA A 126 16.22 -1.13 -3.34
CA ALA A 126 16.82 0.17 -3.63
C ALA A 126 16.86 1.10 -2.40
N GLU A 127 15.86 1.03 -1.53
CA GLU A 127 15.72 1.91 -0.35
C GLU A 127 16.39 1.35 0.91
N TYR A 128 16.37 0.02 1.08
CA TYR A 128 16.75 -0.67 2.32
C TYR A 128 17.76 -1.83 2.10
N GLY A 129 18.34 -1.99 0.92
CA GLY A 129 19.36 -3.01 0.64
C GLY A 129 18.82 -4.45 0.67
N GLU A 130 19.55 -5.41 1.24
CA GLU A 130 19.11 -6.80 1.39
C GLU A 130 18.07 -6.98 2.53
N SER A 131 17.03 -6.15 2.50
CA SER A 131 15.93 -6.21 3.45
C SER A 131 14.80 -7.13 2.99
N VAL A 132 14.05 -7.66 3.96
CA VAL A 132 12.84 -8.45 3.75
C VAL A 132 11.70 -7.86 4.57
N THR A 133 10.46 -8.19 4.22
CA THR A 133 9.34 -7.94 5.14
C THR A 133 9.29 -9.03 6.22
N LEU A 134 8.56 -8.80 7.31
CA LEU A 134 8.28 -9.84 8.29
C LEU A 134 7.59 -11.05 7.66
N ASP A 135 6.68 -10.84 6.71
CA ASP A 135 6.06 -11.93 5.94
C ASP A 135 7.06 -12.71 5.06
N GLY A 136 8.25 -12.16 4.80
CA GLY A 136 9.32 -12.82 4.07
C GLY A 136 10.20 -13.75 4.92
N LEU A 137 10.19 -13.64 6.26
CA LEU A 137 10.99 -14.51 7.12
C LEU A 137 10.43 -15.93 7.18
N LYS A 138 11.35 -16.89 7.22
CA LYS A 138 11.04 -18.31 7.47
C LYS A 138 11.03 -18.61 8.97
N PRO A 139 10.22 -19.58 9.44
CA PRO A 139 10.28 -20.05 10.83
C PRO A 139 11.71 -20.36 11.29
N GLY A 140 12.10 -19.78 12.41
CA GLY A 140 13.45 -19.87 12.98
C GLY A 140 14.43 -18.80 12.50
N GLU A 141 14.12 -18.03 11.45
CA GLU A 141 14.96 -16.90 11.06
C GLU A 141 14.76 -15.70 12.00
N THR A 142 15.83 -14.93 12.19
CA THR A 142 15.82 -13.69 12.97
C THR A 142 16.20 -12.51 12.07
N GLY A 143 15.49 -11.41 12.22
CA GLY A 143 15.77 -10.14 11.56
C GLY A 143 15.83 -9.00 12.56
N ARG A 144 16.36 -7.85 12.10
CA ARG A 144 16.36 -6.61 12.87
C ARG A 144 15.50 -5.58 12.18
N VAL A 145 14.57 -4.94 12.91
CA VAL A 145 13.68 -3.93 12.33
C VAL A 145 14.51 -2.75 11.88
N ILE A 146 14.47 -2.42 10.59
CA ILE A 146 15.12 -1.22 10.04
C ILE A 146 14.10 -0.13 9.78
N ALA A 147 12.85 -0.49 9.50
CA ALA A 147 11.75 0.43 9.31
C ALA A 147 10.40 -0.25 9.57
N VAL A 148 9.40 0.56 9.95
CA VAL A 148 7.99 0.18 9.89
C VAL A 148 7.29 1.21 9.01
N ARG A 149 6.57 0.75 8.00
CA ARG A 149 5.85 1.60 7.03
C ARG A 149 4.35 1.38 7.10
N GLY A 150 3.58 2.17 6.37
CA GLY A 150 2.12 2.06 6.31
C GLY A 150 1.43 3.31 6.82
N ARG A 151 0.12 3.23 7.04
CA ARG A 151 -0.67 4.36 7.57
C ARG A 151 -0.29 4.62 9.03
N GLU A 152 -0.48 5.86 9.49
CA GLU A 152 -0.23 6.27 10.88
C GLU A 152 -0.76 5.26 11.91
N ARG A 153 -2.02 4.82 11.79
CA ARG A 153 -2.59 3.81 12.71
C ARG A 153 -1.92 2.44 12.64
N THR A 154 -1.48 2.01 11.47
CA THR A 154 -0.76 0.74 11.29
C THR A 154 0.62 0.85 11.91
N VAL A 155 1.34 1.94 11.63
CA VAL A 155 2.66 2.21 12.19
C VAL A 155 2.60 2.32 13.70
N GLU A 156 1.68 3.12 14.25
CA GLU A 156 1.47 3.25 15.69
C GLU A 156 1.16 1.91 16.35
N ARG A 157 0.29 1.10 15.74
CA ARG A 157 -0.06 -0.23 16.27
C ARG A 157 1.16 -1.14 16.30
N LEU A 158 1.90 -1.21 15.19
CA LEU A 158 3.10 -2.06 15.09
C LEU A 158 4.20 -1.59 16.05
N MET A 159 4.42 -0.28 16.17
CA MET A 159 5.36 0.26 17.16
C MET A 159 4.93 -0.06 18.59
N LYS A 160 3.63 0.04 18.91
CA LYS A 160 3.08 -0.38 20.22
C LYS A 160 3.24 -1.87 20.50
N MET A 161 3.32 -2.69 19.44
CA MET A 161 3.60 -4.13 19.53
C MET A 161 5.10 -4.45 19.66
N GLY A 162 5.98 -3.45 19.69
CA GLY A 162 7.43 -3.64 19.83
C GLY A 162 8.21 -3.61 18.52
N PHE A 163 7.56 -3.45 17.37
CA PHE A 163 8.25 -3.25 16.09
C PHE A 163 8.78 -1.82 16.00
N VAL A 164 9.87 -1.54 16.71
CA VAL A 164 10.60 -0.28 16.63
C VAL A 164 11.95 -0.50 15.98
N LYS A 165 12.53 0.55 15.41
CA LYS A 165 13.83 0.48 14.77
C LYS A 165 14.85 -0.17 15.71
N ASP A 166 15.68 -1.04 15.14
CA ASP A 166 16.72 -1.82 15.76
C ASP A 166 16.27 -3.00 16.65
N SER A 167 14.96 -3.20 16.86
CA SER A 167 14.43 -4.34 17.62
C SER A 167 14.69 -5.67 16.90
N PRO A 168 15.14 -6.71 17.62
CA PRO A 168 15.24 -8.05 17.08
C PRO A 168 13.85 -8.68 16.97
N VAL A 169 13.63 -9.40 15.87
CA VAL A 169 12.39 -10.12 15.62
C VAL A 169 12.72 -11.53 15.17
N THR A 170 12.18 -12.53 15.87
CA THR A 170 12.34 -13.93 15.49
C THR A 170 11.02 -14.49 14.99
N MET A 171 11.06 -15.13 13.83
CA MET A 171 9.90 -15.81 13.26
C MET A 171 9.65 -17.13 14.00
N VAL A 172 8.50 -17.26 14.66
CA VAL A 172 8.13 -18.51 15.36
C VAL A 172 7.41 -19.45 14.41
N GLY A 173 6.40 -18.95 13.69
CA GLY A 173 5.57 -19.79 12.84
C GLY A 173 4.55 -19.01 12.01
N ARG A 174 3.86 -19.71 11.11
CA ARG A 174 2.80 -19.13 10.27
C ARG A 174 1.53 -19.96 10.34
N ILE A 175 0.42 -19.28 10.64
CA ILE A 175 -0.91 -19.88 10.73
C ILE A 175 -1.64 -19.57 9.42
N ARG A 176 -1.53 -20.48 8.45
CA ARG A 176 -2.02 -20.29 7.08
C ARG A 176 -3.54 -20.04 7.00
N GLU A 177 -4.31 -20.67 7.88
CA GLU A 177 -5.78 -20.57 7.90
C GLU A 177 -6.28 -19.17 8.26
N ARG A 178 -5.54 -18.43 9.09
CA ARG A 178 -5.88 -17.06 9.53
C ARG A 178 -5.05 -15.99 8.84
N ASN A 179 -4.13 -16.39 7.96
CA ASN A 179 -3.13 -15.50 7.38
C ASN A 179 -2.40 -14.68 8.46
N THR A 180 -2.06 -15.31 9.60
CA THR A 180 -1.32 -14.68 10.70
C THR A 180 0.05 -15.30 10.83
N THR A 181 0.97 -14.49 11.34
CA THR A 181 2.37 -14.82 11.54
C THR A 181 2.69 -14.64 13.01
N GLU A 182 3.19 -15.69 13.65
CA GLU A 182 3.59 -15.66 15.05
C GLU A 182 5.07 -15.32 15.15
N VAL A 183 5.37 -14.30 15.93
CA VAL A 183 6.72 -13.76 16.03
C VAL A 183 7.05 -13.41 17.48
N GLU A 184 8.34 -13.44 17.79
CA GLU A 184 8.86 -12.99 19.06
C GLU A 184 9.57 -11.64 18.88
N VAL A 185 9.12 -10.63 19.61
CA VAL A 185 9.66 -9.27 19.60
C VAL A 185 9.89 -8.83 21.03
N ASP A 186 11.10 -8.38 21.36
CA ASP A 186 11.49 -7.97 22.72
C ASP A 186 11.11 -9.02 23.80
N GLY A 187 11.25 -10.31 23.48
CA GLY A 187 10.92 -11.43 24.36
C GLY A 187 9.43 -11.74 24.54
N SER A 188 8.55 -11.03 23.81
CA SER A 188 7.10 -11.27 23.82
C SER A 188 6.66 -11.95 22.52
N ARG A 189 5.87 -13.02 22.64
CA ARG A 189 5.24 -13.67 21.48
C ARG A 189 3.93 -12.99 21.12
N ILE A 190 3.81 -12.61 19.86
CA ILE A 190 2.66 -11.89 19.33
C ILE A 190 2.24 -12.46 17.97
N GLU A 191 0.93 -12.49 17.72
CA GLU A 191 0.38 -12.77 16.41
C GLU A 191 0.25 -11.46 15.62
N VAL A 192 0.76 -11.46 14.39
CA VAL A 192 0.69 -10.35 13.46
C VAL A 192 -0.10 -10.79 12.23
N GLU A 193 -1.10 -10.01 11.84
CA GLU A 193 -1.83 -10.27 10.59
C GLU A 193 -0.88 -10.16 9.39
N GLY A 194 -1.09 -10.99 8.36
CA GLY A 194 -0.22 -11.02 7.18
C GLY A 194 -0.12 -9.66 6.49
N TRP A 195 -1.18 -8.86 6.53
CA TRP A 195 -1.16 -7.47 6.04
C TRP A 195 -0.24 -6.56 6.86
N ASP A 196 -0.22 -6.73 8.18
CA ASP A 196 0.65 -5.97 9.08
C ASP A 196 2.11 -6.44 8.97
N ALA A 197 2.34 -7.74 8.75
CA ALA A 197 3.67 -8.30 8.54
C ALA A 197 4.36 -7.76 7.28
N LEU A 198 3.60 -7.31 6.27
CA LEU A 198 4.14 -6.65 5.08
C LEU A 198 4.69 -5.25 5.33
N HIS A 199 4.39 -4.66 6.49
CA HIS A 199 4.74 -3.28 6.84
C HIS A 199 5.98 -3.18 7.73
N VAL A 200 6.44 -4.30 8.28
CA VAL A 200 7.66 -4.38 9.08
C VAL A 200 8.82 -4.78 8.17
N ILE A 201 9.82 -3.91 8.05
CA ILE A 201 11.00 -4.10 7.19
C ILE A 201 12.17 -4.50 8.06
N LEU A 202 12.85 -5.57 7.68
CA LEU A 202 13.85 -6.26 8.46
C LEU A 202 15.13 -6.45 7.66
N GLU A 203 16.27 -6.26 8.31
CA GLU A 203 17.55 -6.78 7.86
C GLU A 203 17.72 -8.20 8.42
N VAL A 204 17.90 -9.19 7.55
CA VAL A 204 18.06 -10.59 7.98
C VAL A 204 19.48 -10.80 8.46
N ARG A 205 19.64 -11.35 9.68
CA ARG A 205 20.94 -11.84 10.14
C ARG A 205 21.09 -13.28 9.69
N ARG A 206 21.89 -13.49 8.66
CA ARG A 206 22.33 -14.82 8.21
C ARG A 206 23.54 -15.29 8.99
#